data_AF-A0ABD3QI00-F1
#
_entry.id   AF-A0ABD3QI00-F1
#
_cell.length_a   1.000
_cell.length_b   1.000
_cell.length_c   1.000
_cell.angle_alpha   90.00
_cell.angle_beta   90.00
_cell.angle_gamma   90.00
#
_symmetry.space_group_name_H-M   'P 1'
#
loop_
_entity.id
_entity.type
_entity.pdbx_description
1 polymer ?
#
loop_
_entity_poly.entity_id
_entity_poly.type
_entity_poly.pdbx_seq_one_letter_code
_entity_poly.pdbx_strand_id
1 'polypeptide(L)'
;MMILTSLQSIKTTLSPFHPLLIEGPSADTRDPSHVAANIVSNLQRHWKKRGITKPILLITQGDPLTETGISAISRKVADELEVKRCLVCLDLEMDSEHSVLADRHDVLYELRYSQMVHILNDGPEEQGQNGENCVTKRLLADRLADSTDDRISCKNMKRKSMGKEPLASWCRKYALLQEVTKCAFKKICGEVTIAHTMQSVPEFGVTSFYEVGLDMGLINEEVDMVAYSVCHEVNIPKG
;
A
#
# COMPACT_ATOMS: atom_id res chain seq x y z
N MET A 1 -14.60 10.11 -12.22
CA MET A 1 -14.39 9.35 -10.98
C MET A 1 -15.71 8.72 -10.55
N MET A 2 -15.73 7.40 -10.36
CA MET A 2 -16.89 6.66 -9.85
C MET A 2 -16.71 6.38 -8.35
N ILE A 3 -17.78 6.54 -7.58
CA ILE A 3 -17.82 6.19 -6.15
C ILE A 3 -18.48 4.81 -6.05
N LEU A 4 -17.74 3.83 -5.55
CA LEU A 4 -18.25 2.47 -5.33
C LEU A 4 -18.73 2.38 -3.88
N THR A 5 -20.03 2.16 -3.65
CA THR A 5 -20.63 2.26 -2.31
C THR A 5 -20.90 0.90 -1.65
N SER A 6 -21.20 -0.15 -2.43
CA SER A 6 -21.47 -1.49 -1.91
C SER A 6 -20.25 -2.42 -2.05
N LEU A 7 -20.08 -3.33 -1.09
CA LEU A 7 -18.99 -4.32 -1.13
C LEU A 7 -18.99 -5.17 -2.40
N GLN A 8 -20.18 -5.59 -2.84
CA GLN A 8 -20.32 -6.37 -4.05
C GLN A 8 -19.88 -5.57 -5.29
N SER A 9 -20.27 -4.30 -5.38
CA SER A 9 -19.83 -3.44 -6.48
C SER A 9 -18.31 -3.25 -6.46
N ILE A 10 -17.72 -3.01 -5.28
CA ILE A 10 -16.27 -2.85 -5.14
C ILE A 10 -15.55 -4.12 -5.63
N LYS A 11 -15.96 -5.29 -5.15
CA LYS A 11 -15.34 -6.58 -5.52
C LYS A 11 -15.48 -6.88 -7.01
N THR A 12 -16.68 -6.74 -7.57
CA THR A 12 -16.93 -7.01 -9.00
C THR A 12 -16.17 -6.04 -9.89
N THR A 13 -16.10 -4.76 -9.53
CA THR A 13 -15.42 -3.75 -10.34
C THR A 13 -13.90 -3.87 -10.27
N LEU A 14 -13.32 -4.21 -9.11
CA LEU A 14 -11.87 -4.17 -8.90
C LEU A 14 -11.17 -5.51 -9.11
N SER A 15 -11.85 -6.66 -8.96
CA SER A 15 -11.23 -7.99 -9.12
C SER A 15 -10.58 -8.28 -10.50
N PRO A 16 -11.01 -7.65 -11.62
CA PRO A 16 -10.34 -7.82 -12.91
C PRO A 16 -8.97 -7.12 -13.02
N PHE A 17 -8.63 -6.22 -12.09
CA PHE A 17 -7.38 -5.46 -12.13
C PHE A 17 -6.24 -6.17 -11.37
N HIS A 18 -5.02 -5.79 -11.71
CA HIS A 18 -3.82 -6.01 -10.91
C HIS A 18 -3.51 -4.73 -10.11
N PRO A 19 -3.69 -4.73 -8.78
CA PRO A 19 -3.40 -3.55 -7.97
C PRO A 19 -1.89 -3.36 -7.83
N LEU A 20 -1.44 -2.15 -8.12
CA LEU A 20 -0.07 -1.69 -7.88
C LEU A 20 -0.07 -0.67 -6.74
N LEU A 21 0.78 -0.84 -5.73
CA LEU A 21 1.06 0.15 -4.70
C LEU A 21 2.52 0.58 -4.78
N ILE A 22 2.76 1.88 -4.67
CA ILE A 22 4.11 2.45 -4.55
C ILE A 22 4.22 3.05 -3.16
N GLU A 23 5.16 2.56 -2.34
CA GLU A 23 5.36 3.06 -0.98
C GLU A 23 6.74 3.69 -0.84
N GLY A 24 6.77 4.83 -0.14
CA GLY A 24 7.98 5.58 0.10
C GLY A 24 7.70 6.80 0.98
N PRO A 25 8.73 7.52 1.40
CA PRO A 25 8.57 8.66 2.27
C PRO A 25 7.97 9.87 1.54
N SER A 26 7.06 10.57 2.19
CA SER A 26 6.56 11.87 1.70
C SER A 26 7.67 12.94 1.65
N ALA A 27 8.75 12.77 2.43
CA ALA A 27 9.90 13.66 2.48
C ALA A 27 11.02 13.31 1.45
N ASP A 28 10.74 12.47 0.45
CA ASP A 28 11.70 12.20 -0.62
C ASP A 28 12.04 13.48 -1.39
N THR A 29 13.34 13.79 -1.48
CA THR A 29 13.86 14.99 -2.15
C THR A 29 14.49 14.70 -3.51
N ARG A 30 14.57 13.43 -3.92
CA ARG A 30 15.09 13.05 -5.23
C ARG A 30 14.13 13.52 -6.33
N ASP A 31 14.65 13.66 -7.54
CA ASP A 31 13.81 13.94 -8.73
C ASP A 31 12.78 12.81 -8.91
N PRO A 32 11.47 13.10 -8.81
CA PRO A 32 10.43 12.11 -8.94
C PRO A 32 10.44 11.38 -10.27
N SER A 33 10.86 12.05 -11.35
CA SER A 33 10.91 11.47 -12.70
C SER A 33 11.97 10.37 -12.78
N HIS A 34 13.16 10.60 -12.21
CA HIS A 34 14.22 9.59 -12.17
C HIS A 34 13.85 8.40 -11.27
N VAL A 35 13.19 8.66 -10.13
CA VAL A 35 12.75 7.59 -9.23
C VAL A 35 11.64 6.76 -9.88
N ALA A 36 10.67 7.40 -10.54
CA ALA A 36 9.59 6.74 -11.26
C ALA A 36 10.11 5.84 -12.40
N ALA A 37 11.01 6.33 -13.26
CA ALA A 37 11.57 5.54 -14.35
C ALA A 37 12.27 4.26 -13.85
N ASN A 38 13.01 4.37 -12.74
CA ASN A 38 13.63 3.20 -12.10
C ASN A 38 12.60 2.21 -11.56
N ILE A 39 11.54 2.70 -10.92
CA ILE A 39 10.44 1.87 -10.42
C ILE A 39 9.75 1.15 -11.59
N VAL A 40 9.40 1.87 -12.66
CA VAL A 40 8.74 1.31 -13.84
C VAL A 40 9.59 0.21 -14.48
N SER A 41 10.90 0.44 -14.64
CA SER A 41 11.82 -0.59 -15.14
C SER A 41 11.81 -1.86 -14.28
N ASN A 42 11.82 -1.71 -12.95
CA ASN A 42 11.80 -2.83 -12.02
C ASN A 42 10.44 -3.57 -12.04
N LEU A 43 9.34 -2.83 -12.10
CA LEU A 43 7.98 -3.37 -12.23
C LEU A 43 7.83 -4.19 -13.51
N GLN A 44 8.23 -3.64 -14.66
CA GLN A 44 8.13 -4.33 -15.95
C GLN A 44 8.93 -5.65 -15.95
N ARG A 45 10.13 -5.65 -15.37
CA ARG A 45 10.94 -6.87 -15.22
C ARG A 45 10.25 -7.90 -14.33
N HIS A 46 9.72 -7.46 -13.18
CA HIS A 46 8.99 -8.31 -12.25
C HIS A 46 7.76 -8.93 -12.89
N TRP A 47 6.91 -8.11 -13.50
CA TRP A 47 5.68 -8.54 -14.16
C TRP A 47 5.93 -9.48 -15.32
N LYS A 48 6.97 -9.23 -16.13
CA LYS A 48 7.38 -10.16 -17.20
C LYS A 48 7.79 -11.52 -16.64
N LYS A 49 8.57 -11.56 -15.55
CA LYS A 49 8.99 -12.81 -14.90
C LYS A 49 7.79 -13.56 -14.29
N ARG A 50 6.85 -12.82 -13.71
CA ARG A 50 5.64 -13.33 -13.05
C ARG A 50 4.52 -13.71 -14.02
N GLY A 51 4.56 -13.24 -15.26
CA GLY A 51 3.48 -13.42 -16.23
C GLY A 51 2.20 -12.68 -15.83
N ILE A 52 2.32 -11.46 -15.30
CA ILE A 52 1.14 -10.64 -14.96
C ILE A 52 0.44 -10.21 -16.24
N THR A 53 -0.86 -10.51 -16.35
CA THR A 53 -1.67 -10.24 -17.56
C THR A 53 -2.87 -9.33 -17.31
N LYS A 54 -3.28 -9.17 -16.05
CA LYS A 54 -4.38 -8.27 -15.69
C LYS A 54 -3.98 -6.81 -15.93
N PRO A 55 -4.95 -5.94 -16.30
CA PRO A 55 -4.70 -4.51 -16.42
C PRO A 55 -4.26 -3.93 -15.07
N ILE A 56 -3.22 -3.12 -15.09
CA ILE A 56 -2.68 -2.48 -13.88
C ILE A 56 -3.61 -1.34 -13.44
N LEU A 57 -3.86 -1.25 -12.14
CA LEU A 57 -4.53 -0.13 -11.48
C LEU A 57 -3.63 0.36 -10.35
N LEU A 58 -3.14 1.60 -10.44
CA LEU A 58 -2.31 2.18 -9.39
C LEU A 58 -3.19 2.61 -8.21
N ILE A 59 -2.92 2.10 -7.02
CA ILE A 59 -3.63 2.45 -5.79
C ILE A 59 -2.83 3.51 -5.04
N THR A 60 -3.47 4.66 -4.77
CA THR A 60 -2.89 5.76 -3.99
C THR A 60 -3.62 5.92 -2.66
N GLN A 61 -2.93 6.41 -1.63
CA GLN A 61 -3.38 6.36 -0.23
C GLN A 61 -3.58 7.77 0.36
N GLY A 62 -4.15 8.68 -0.43
CA GLY A 62 -4.55 10.01 0.06
C GLY A 62 -3.42 11.00 0.26
N ASP A 63 -2.22 10.73 -0.26
CA ASP A 63 -1.13 11.71 -0.22
C ASP A 63 -1.53 13.02 -0.91
N PRO A 64 -1.14 14.18 -0.33
CA PRO A 64 -1.42 15.48 -0.91
C PRO A 64 -0.62 15.70 -2.19
N LEU A 65 -1.12 16.55 -3.09
CA LEU A 65 -0.35 16.95 -4.27
C LEU A 65 0.90 17.74 -3.86
N THR A 66 2.08 17.21 -4.18
CA THR A 66 3.38 17.82 -3.91
C THR A 66 4.30 17.75 -5.13
N GLU A 67 5.33 18.59 -5.19
CA GLU A 67 6.33 18.60 -6.27
C GLU A 67 7.35 17.47 -6.13
N THR A 68 7.63 17.00 -4.91
CA THR A 68 8.51 15.87 -4.59
C THR A 68 7.81 14.87 -3.66
N GLY A 69 8.51 13.83 -3.21
CA GLY A 69 7.92 12.83 -2.33
C GLY A 69 7.09 11.76 -3.05
N ILE A 70 6.49 10.88 -2.27
CA ILE A 70 5.73 9.72 -2.76
C ILE A 70 4.55 10.10 -3.66
N SER A 71 3.89 11.23 -3.39
CA SER A 71 2.78 11.73 -4.22
C SER A 71 3.23 12.08 -5.64
N ALA A 72 4.35 12.81 -5.75
CA ALA A 72 4.94 13.15 -7.04
C ALA A 72 5.44 11.90 -7.78
N ILE A 73 6.13 11.00 -7.07
CA ILE A 73 6.68 9.75 -7.65
C ILE A 73 5.55 8.86 -8.18
N SER A 74 4.52 8.60 -7.36
CA SER A 74 3.41 7.73 -7.76
C SER A 74 2.62 8.29 -8.95
N ARG A 75 2.47 9.62 -9.04
CA ARG A 75 1.89 10.27 -10.23
C ARG A 75 2.75 10.02 -11.47
N LYS A 76 4.07 10.20 -11.39
CA LYS A 76 4.99 9.94 -12.51
C LYS A 76 4.99 8.48 -12.94
N VAL A 77 4.91 7.54 -11.98
CA VAL A 77 4.75 6.11 -12.29
C VAL A 77 3.44 5.85 -13.03
N ALA A 78 2.34 6.51 -12.64
CA ALA A 78 1.06 6.38 -13.34
C ALA A 78 1.14 6.89 -14.79
N ASP A 79 1.74 8.07 -14.97
CA ASP A 79 1.91 8.71 -16.27
C ASP A 79 2.75 7.83 -17.21
N GLU A 80 3.89 7.32 -16.72
CA GLU A 80 4.82 6.50 -17.51
C GLU A 80 4.27 5.12 -17.87
N LEU A 81 3.40 4.55 -17.02
CA LEU A 81 2.70 3.30 -17.31
C LEU A 81 1.40 3.50 -18.11
N GLU A 82 0.95 4.75 -18.30
CA GLU A 82 -0.34 5.12 -18.88
C GLU A 82 -1.55 4.45 -18.17
N VAL A 83 -1.48 4.32 -16.84
CA VAL A 83 -2.50 3.63 -16.03
C VAL A 83 -3.39 4.61 -15.26
N LYS A 84 -4.63 4.19 -15.02
CA LYS A 84 -5.55 4.93 -14.14
C LYS A 84 -5.26 4.64 -12.67
N ARG A 85 -5.76 5.52 -11.81
CA ARG A 85 -5.56 5.44 -10.35
C ARG A 85 -6.85 5.09 -9.61
N CYS A 86 -6.70 4.42 -8.47
CA CYS A 86 -7.74 4.23 -7.47
C CYS A 86 -7.26 4.87 -6.16
N LEU A 87 -8.05 5.80 -5.63
CA LEU A 87 -7.72 6.53 -4.42
C LEU A 87 -8.40 5.87 -3.21
N VAL A 88 -7.63 5.56 -2.17
CA VAL A 88 -8.15 5.15 -0.87
C VAL A 88 -7.86 6.24 0.16
N CYS A 89 -8.90 6.79 0.77
CA CYS A 89 -8.78 7.78 1.82
C CYS A 89 -9.19 7.21 3.18
N LEU A 90 -8.57 7.72 4.25
CA LEU A 90 -9.15 7.66 5.59
C LEU A 90 -10.58 8.20 5.59
N ASP A 91 -11.42 7.65 6.47
CA ASP A 91 -12.75 8.16 6.76
C ASP A 91 -12.64 9.54 7.47
N LEU A 92 -13.68 10.37 7.34
CA LEU A 92 -13.67 11.76 7.79
C LEU A 92 -13.48 11.88 9.31
N GLU A 93 -14.00 10.92 10.06
CA GLU A 93 -13.87 10.82 11.51
C GLU A 93 -12.44 10.46 11.97
N MET A 94 -11.61 9.90 11.09
CA MET A 94 -10.21 9.57 11.40
C MET A 94 -9.26 10.73 11.04
N ASP A 95 -9.53 11.39 9.93
CA ASP A 95 -8.80 12.57 9.47
C ASP A 95 -9.66 13.36 8.47
N SER A 96 -10.24 14.46 8.92
CA SER A 96 -11.13 15.28 8.11
C SER A 96 -10.41 16.02 6.98
N GLU A 97 -9.10 16.25 7.09
CA GLU A 97 -8.32 16.97 6.08
C GLU A 97 -7.70 16.04 5.05
N HIS A 98 -7.40 14.79 5.44
CA HIS A 98 -6.73 13.80 4.58
C HIS A 98 -7.39 13.64 3.21
N SER A 99 -8.71 13.42 3.17
CA SER A 99 -9.40 13.25 1.90
C SER A 99 -9.48 14.55 1.10
N VAL A 100 -9.52 15.72 1.76
CA VAL A 100 -9.60 17.02 1.07
C VAL A 100 -8.30 17.31 0.31
N LEU A 101 -7.17 16.98 0.92
CA LEU A 101 -5.85 17.27 0.37
C LEU A 101 -5.40 16.23 -0.68
N ALA A 102 -6.01 15.04 -0.69
CA ALA A 102 -5.64 13.93 -1.54
C ALA A 102 -5.63 14.27 -3.04
N ASP A 103 -4.57 13.83 -3.73
CA ASP A 103 -4.44 13.98 -5.17
C ASP A 103 -5.45 13.11 -5.95
N ARG A 104 -6.35 13.78 -6.70
CA ARG A 104 -7.40 13.14 -7.52
C ARG A 104 -7.14 13.13 -9.02
N HIS A 105 -5.95 13.52 -9.47
CA HIS A 105 -5.62 13.52 -10.90
C HIS A 105 -5.77 12.11 -11.51
N ASP A 106 -6.51 11.94 -12.60
CA ASP A 106 -6.70 10.62 -13.24
C ASP A 106 -7.18 9.47 -12.32
N VAL A 107 -7.89 9.82 -11.23
CA VAL A 107 -8.53 8.85 -10.35
C VAL A 107 -9.83 8.34 -10.97
N LEU A 108 -9.87 7.04 -11.25
CA LEU A 108 -11.04 6.34 -11.78
C LEU A 108 -12.03 5.98 -10.67
N TYR A 109 -11.52 5.49 -9.53
CA TYR A 109 -12.30 5.04 -8.38
C TYR A 109 -11.81 5.71 -7.09
N GLU A 110 -12.73 6.08 -6.20
CA GLU A 110 -12.41 6.54 -4.84
C GLU A 110 -13.11 5.65 -3.81
N LEU A 111 -12.36 5.22 -2.79
CA LEU A 111 -12.79 4.32 -1.73
C LEU A 111 -12.38 4.87 -0.36
N ARG A 112 -13.01 4.36 0.70
CA ARG A 112 -12.72 4.69 2.09
C ARG A 112 -12.02 3.55 2.82
N TYR A 113 -11.25 3.89 3.84
CA TYR A 113 -10.60 2.94 4.73
C TYR A 113 -11.60 1.94 5.35
N SER A 114 -12.74 2.42 5.84
CA SER A 114 -13.83 1.58 6.37
C SER A 114 -14.32 0.53 5.36
N GLN A 115 -14.36 0.86 4.07
CA GLN A 115 -14.71 -0.10 3.01
C GLN A 115 -13.64 -1.18 2.86
N MET A 116 -12.36 -0.83 2.99
CA MET A 116 -11.25 -1.80 2.96
C MET A 116 -11.30 -2.73 4.18
N VAL A 117 -11.60 -2.19 5.36
CA VAL A 117 -11.84 -2.97 6.59
C VAL A 117 -12.97 -3.98 6.38
N HIS A 118 -14.11 -3.54 5.85
CA HIS A 118 -15.22 -4.44 5.56
C HIS A 118 -14.83 -5.54 4.57
N ILE A 119 -14.07 -5.23 3.51
CA ILE A 119 -13.58 -6.23 2.56
C ILE A 119 -12.68 -7.27 3.23
N LEU A 120 -11.77 -6.85 4.10
CA LEU A 120 -10.90 -7.77 4.84
C LEU A 120 -11.68 -8.70 5.75
N ASN A 121 -12.77 -8.21 6.32
CA ASN A 121 -13.62 -8.99 7.20
C ASN A 121 -14.64 -9.84 6.43
N ASP A 122 -14.91 -9.53 5.16
CA ASP A 122 -15.90 -10.20 4.32
C ASP A 122 -15.33 -11.44 3.62
N GLY A 123 -15.69 -12.63 4.09
CA GLY A 123 -15.31 -13.93 3.51
C GLY A 123 -15.97 -15.08 4.28
N PRO A 124 -15.99 -16.31 3.72
CA PRO A 124 -16.60 -17.43 4.39
C PRO A 124 -15.97 -17.62 5.77
N GLU A 125 -16.83 -17.80 6.77
CA GLU A 125 -16.43 -18.39 8.05
C GLU A 125 -15.63 -19.64 7.72
N GLU A 126 -14.33 -19.66 8.02
CA GLU A 126 -13.66 -20.94 8.25
C GLU A 126 -14.49 -21.66 9.30
N GLN A 127 -15.37 -22.55 8.85
CA GLN A 127 -16.05 -23.50 9.71
C GLN A 127 -14.91 -24.30 10.32
N GLY A 128 -14.60 -23.99 11.57
CA GLY A 128 -13.72 -24.81 12.37
C GLY A 128 -14.24 -26.22 12.28
N GLN A 129 -13.47 -27.10 11.63
CA GLN A 129 -13.65 -28.52 11.84
C GLN A 129 -13.45 -28.73 13.35
N ASN A 130 -14.52 -29.19 14.00
CA ASN A 130 -14.67 -29.48 15.43
C ASN A 130 -15.39 -28.38 16.22
N GLY A 131 -16.66 -28.67 16.50
CA GLY A 131 -17.54 -27.87 17.33
C GLY A 131 -17.17 -27.89 18.81
N GLU A 132 -16.10 -27.21 19.18
CA GLU A 132 -15.80 -26.88 20.58
C GLU A 132 -15.40 -25.41 20.73
N ASN A 133 -16.20 -24.72 21.54
CA ASN A 133 -16.03 -23.38 22.10
C ASN A 133 -16.03 -22.17 21.14
N CYS A 134 -17.04 -21.33 21.37
CA CYS A 134 -17.22 -19.97 20.88
C CYS A 134 -16.04 -19.07 21.31
N VAL A 135 -14.89 -19.22 20.66
CA VAL A 135 -13.87 -18.19 20.62
C VAL A 135 -14.35 -17.19 19.59
N THR A 136 -14.68 -15.97 20.02
CA THR A 136 -15.02 -14.86 19.11
C THR A 136 -13.96 -14.79 18.02
N LYS A 137 -14.30 -15.20 16.79
CA LYS A 137 -13.35 -15.19 15.67
C LYS A 137 -12.90 -13.76 15.48
N ARG A 138 -11.63 -13.50 15.74
CA ARG A 138 -11.07 -12.16 15.61
C ARG A 138 -11.03 -11.77 14.14
N LEU A 139 -11.58 -10.61 13.82
CA LEU A 139 -11.62 -10.11 12.45
C LEU A 139 -10.20 -9.84 11.94
N LEU A 140 -9.98 -10.03 10.63
CA LEU A 140 -8.65 -9.87 10.04
C LEU A 140 -8.13 -8.44 10.19
N ALA A 141 -9.02 -7.45 10.04
CA ALA A 141 -8.67 -6.06 10.27
C ALA A 141 -8.23 -5.79 11.72
N ASP A 142 -8.85 -6.44 12.72
CA ASP A 142 -8.45 -6.29 14.13
C ASP A 142 -7.07 -6.91 14.38
N ARG A 143 -6.77 -8.02 13.73
CA ARG A 143 -5.43 -8.65 13.81
C ARG A 143 -4.35 -7.77 13.20
N LEU A 144 -4.63 -7.14 12.06
CA LEU A 144 -3.73 -6.14 11.45
C LEU A 144 -3.53 -4.94 12.38
N ALA A 145 -4.59 -4.48 13.03
CA ALA A 145 -4.52 -3.37 13.98
C ALA A 145 -3.60 -3.69 15.16
N ASP A 146 -3.76 -4.86 15.77
CA ASP A 146 -2.90 -5.31 16.86
C ASP A 146 -1.45 -5.47 16.45
N SER A 147 -1.17 -6.15 15.33
CA SER A 147 0.20 -6.29 14.83
C SER A 147 0.85 -4.92 14.55
N THR A 148 0.07 -3.95 14.09
CA THR A 148 0.53 -2.57 13.92
C THR A 148 0.85 -1.92 15.26
N ASP A 149 -0.02 -2.09 16.27
CA ASP A 149 0.16 -1.53 17.61
C ASP A 149 1.36 -2.16 18.35
N ASP A 150 1.59 -3.45 18.18
CA ASP A 150 2.78 -4.16 18.67
C ASP A 150 4.04 -3.60 18.01
N ARG A 151 4.01 -3.37 16.69
CA ARG A 151 5.13 -2.78 15.95
C ARG A 151 5.41 -1.34 16.38
N ILE A 152 4.37 -0.52 16.64
CA ILE A 152 4.52 0.81 17.24
C ILE A 152 5.19 0.71 18.60
N SER A 153 4.74 -0.21 19.44
CA SER A 153 5.29 -0.41 20.79
C SER A 153 6.77 -0.79 20.74
N CYS A 154 7.14 -1.73 19.87
CA CYS A 154 8.53 -2.11 19.61
C CYS A 154 9.39 -0.94 19.13
N LYS A 155 8.91 -0.17 18.14
CA LYS A 155 9.61 1.03 17.64
C LYS A 155 9.77 2.08 18.73
N ASN A 156 8.75 2.30 19.58
CA ASN A 156 8.80 3.24 20.70
C ASN A 156 9.77 2.82 21.80
N MET A 157 9.83 1.52 22.13
CA MET A 157 10.85 1.00 23.06
C MET A 157 12.27 1.28 22.55
N LYS A 158 12.51 1.06 21.25
CA LYS A 158 13.80 1.37 20.61
C LYS A 158 14.09 2.88 20.57
N ARG A 159 13.10 3.72 20.26
CA ARG A 159 13.26 5.19 20.30
C ARG A 159 13.60 5.67 21.70
N LYS A 160 12.95 5.12 22.72
CA LYS A 160 13.24 5.41 24.14
C LYS A 160 14.68 5.06 24.51
N SER A 161 15.21 3.90 24.09
CA SER A 161 16.61 3.53 24.34
C SER A 161 17.61 4.44 23.62
N MET A 162 17.18 5.10 22.54
CA MET A 162 17.94 6.12 21.81
C MET A 162 17.73 7.55 22.34
N GLY A 163 16.98 7.75 23.43
CA GLY A 163 16.65 9.07 23.96
C GLY A 163 15.74 9.92 23.07
N LYS A 164 14.96 9.29 22.19
CA LYS A 164 14.00 9.94 21.28
C LYS A 164 12.58 9.83 21.83
N GLU A 165 11.79 10.86 21.56
CA GLU A 165 10.33 10.85 21.81
C GLU A 165 9.65 9.68 21.09
N PRO A 166 8.47 9.21 21.55
CA PRO A 166 7.67 8.23 20.82
C PRO A 166 7.36 8.65 19.38
N LEU A 167 6.93 7.69 18.54
CA LEU A 167 6.34 7.97 17.24
C LEU A 167 5.11 8.85 17.42
N ALA A 168 4.87 9.71 16.43
CA ALA A 168 3.71 10.59 16.46
C ALA A 168 2.41 9.78 16.43
N SER A 169 1.37 10.28 17.09
CA SER A 169 0.06 9.60 17.19
C SER A 169 -0.58 9.31 15.83
N TRP A 170 -0.32 10.17 14.83
CA TRP A 170 -0.79 9.96 13.47
C TRP A 170 -0.14 8.76 12.78
N CYS A 171 1.04 8.29 13.19
CA CYS A 171 1.71 7.17 12.53
C CYS A 171 0.81 5.92 12.48
N ARG A 172 0.02 5.67 13.53
CA ARG A 172 -0.90 4.53 13.58
C ARG A 172 -1.92 4.55 12.45
N LYS A 173 -2.65 5.65 12.25
CA LYS A 173 -3.73 5.70 11.26
C LYS A 173 -3.21 5.56 9.83
N TYR A 174 -2.04 6.13 9.54
CA TYR A 174 -1.41 6.00 8.22
C TYR A 174 -0.79 4.62 8.00
N ALA A 175 -0.22 3.99 9.03
CA ALA A 175 0.23 2.60 8.95
C ALA A 175 -0.94 1.65 8.66
N LEU A 176 -2.06 1.82 9.36
CA LEU A 176 -3.27 1.04 9.10
C LEU A 176 -3.82 1.28 7.70
N LEU A 177 -3.87 2.53 7.24
CA LEU A 177 -4.25 2.82 5.85
C LEU A 177 -3.39 2.04 4.86
N GLN A 178 -2.07 1.97 5.08
CA GLN A 178 -1.18 1.23 4.20
C GLN A 178 -1.46 -0.28 4.21
N GLU A 179 -1.40 -0.89 5.38
CA GLU A 179 -1.50 -2.35 5.51
C GLU A 179 -2.88 -2.88 5.15
N VAL A 180 -3.95 -2.20 5.57
CA VAL A 180 -5.32 -2.59 5.26
C VAL A 180 -5.60 -2.47 3.78
N THR A 181 -5.11 -1.40 3.13
CA THR A 181 -5.29 -1.22 1.68
C THR A 181 -4.59 -2.34 0.90
N LYS A 182 -3.33 -2.64 1.20
CA LYS A 182 -2.57 -3.73 0.56
C LYS A 182 -3.30 -5.06 0.67
N CYS A 183 -3.68 -5.43 1.89
CA CYS A 183 -4.33 -6.71 2.14
C CYS A 183 -5.73 -6.79 1.51
N ALA A 184 -6.50 -5.69 1.53
CA ALA A 184 -7.84 -5.66 0.95
C ALA A 184 -7.77 -5.83 -0.57
N PHE A 185 -6.90 -5.10 -1.25
CA PHE A 185 -6.72 -5.22 -2.69
C PHE A 185 -6.20 -6.61 -3.10
N LYS A 186 -5.25 -7.17 -2.35
CA LYS A 186 -4.81 -8.56 -2.58
C LYS A 186 -5.97 -9.54 -2.43
N LYS A 187 -6.84 -9.35 -1.43
CA LYS A 187 -8.02 -10.19 -1.22
C LYS A 187 -9.06 -10.07 -2.35
N ILE A 188 -9.29 -8.87 -2.87
CA ILE A 188 -10.24 -8.63 -3.97
C ILE A 188 -9.72 -9.20 -5.29
N CYS A 189 -8.45 -8.92 -5.60
CA CYS A 189 -7.86 -9.17 -6.91
C CYS A 189 -7.15 -10.53 -6.99
N GLY A 190 -6.89 -11.19 -5.86
CA GLY A 190 -6.13 -12.45 -5.76
C GLY A 190 -4.61 -12.28 -5.91
N GLU A 191 -4.16 -11.07 -6.26
CA GLU A 191 -2.76 -10.71 -6.48
C GLU A 191 -2.57 -9.21 -6.20
N VAL A 192 -1.33 -8.80 -5.95
CA VAL A 192 -0.94 -7.40 -5.76
C VAL A 192 0.54 -7.24 -6.10
N THR A 193 0.95 -6.06 -6.56
CA THR A 193 2.36 -5.66 -6.61
C THR A 193 2.57 -4.46 -5.69
N ILE A 194 3.60 -4.50 -4.86
CA ILE A 194 4.01 -3.43 -3.95
C ILE A 194 5.46 -3.09 -4.26
N ALA A 195 5.75 -1.86 -4.68
CA ALA A 195 7.10 -1.41 -4.94
C ALA A 195 7.53 -0.32 -3.96
N HIS A 196 8.75 -0.43 -3.45
CA HIS A 196 9.33 0.64 -2.66
C HIS A 196 10.06 1.65 -3.55
N THR A 197 10.11 2.91 -3.13
CA THR A 197 10.90 3.94 -3.83
C THR A 197 12.39 3.92 -3.46
N MET A 198 12.81 3.08 -2.52
CA MET A 198 14.17 3.05 -1.98
C MET A 198 14.61 1.66 -1.54
N GLN A 199 15.94 1.45 -1.55
CA GLN A 199 16.56 0.18 -1.16
C GLN A 199 16.42 -0.12 0.34
N SER A 200 16.47 0.91 1.17
CA SER A 200 16.37 0.79 2.62
C SER A 200 15.26 1.68 3.12
N VAL A 201 14.24 1.07 3.73
CA VAL A 201 13.10 1.78 4.30
C VAL A 201 13.48 2.32 5.68
N PRO A 202 13.31 3.62 5.96
CA PRO A 202 13.60 4.19 7.27
C PRO A 202 12.75 3.53 8.37
N GLU A 203 13.42 2.95 9.35
CA GLU A 203 12.79 2.15 10.42
C GLU A 203 11.67 2.86 11.18
N PHE A 204 11.74 4.18 11.32
CA PHE A 204 10.75 4.96 12.09
C PHE A 204 9.74 5.71 11.21
N GLY A 205 9.75 5.47 9.88
CA GLY A 205 8.77 6.03 8.94
C GLY A 205 7.55 5.12 8.79
N VAL A 206 6.44 5.66 8.30
CA VAL A 206 5.19 4.89 8.08
C VAL A 206 5.40 3.73 7.10
N THR A 207 6.19 3.93 6.05
CA THR A 207 6.50 2.87 5.07
C THR A 207 7.06 1.62 5.73
N SER A 208 7.79 1.72 6.85
CA SER A 208 8.36 0.56 7.55
C SER A 208 7.33 -0.39 8.16
N PHE A 209 6.05 -0.02 8.18
CA PHE A 209 4.98 -0.91 8.64
C PHE A 209 4.61 -1.98 7.61
N TYR A 210 5.17 -1.95 6.39
CA TYR A 210 5.04 -3.04 5.41
C TYR A 210 5.40 -4.43 5.95
N GLU A 211 6.24 -4.47 6.99
CA GLU A 211 6.59 -5.67 7.73
C GLU A 211 5.37 -6.37 8.33
N VAL A 212 4.31 -5.65 8.70
CA VAL A 212 3.11 -6.22 9.32
C VAL A 212 2.42 -7.22 8.38
N GLY A 213 2.16 -6.82 7.12
CA GLY A 213 1.58 -7.73 6.14
C GLY A 213 2.46 -8.94 5.84
N LEU A 214 3.78 -8.77 5.87
CA LEU A 214 4.76 -9.85 5.66
C LEU A 214 4.79 -10.84 6.84
N ASP A 215 4.93 -10.32 8.06
CA ASP A 215 4.99 -11.12 9.30
C ASP A 215 3.71 -11.94 9.51
N MET A 216 2.57 -11.42 9.07
CA MET A 216 1.28 -12.11 9.12
C MET A 216 1.06 -13.10 7.97
N GLY A 217 1.97 -13.18 6.99
CA GLY A 217 1.85 -14.01 5.79
C GLY A 217 0.74 -13.55 4.83
N LEU A 218 0.23 -12.33 4.98
CA LEU A 218 -0.80 -11.76 4.12
C LEU A 218 -0.20 -11.23 2.83
N ILE A 219 1.04 -10.74 2.88
CA ILE A 219 1.85 -10.33 1.74
C ILE A 219 3.03 -11.30 1.64
N ASN A 220 3.38 -11.70 0.43
CA ASN A 220 4.50 -12.57 0.14
C ASN A 220 5.64 -11.74 -0.45
N GLU A 221 6.80 -11.76 0.20
CA GLU A 221 7.94 -10.93 -0.18
C GLU A 221 8.44 -11.22 -1.61
N GLU A 222 8.59 -12.49 -1.99
CA GLU A 222 9.13 -12.87 -3.30
C GLU A 222 8.17 -12.60 -4.47
N VAL A 223 6.86 -12.62 -4.17
CA VAL A 223 5.79 -12.57 -5.16
C VAL A 223 5.22 -11.17 -5.31
N ASP A 224 4.86 -10.56 -4.19
CA ASP A 224 4.12 -9.30 -4.18
C ASP A 224 5.06 -8.09 -4.12
N MET A 225 6.26 -8.21 -3.56
CA MET A 225 7.17 -7.08 -3.38
C MET A 225 8.14 -6.92 -4.56
N VAL A 226 8.40 -5.66 -4.93
CA VAL A 226 9.40 -5.27 -5.92
C VAL A 226 10.42 -4.35 -5.27
N ALA A 227 11.64 -4.86 -5.13
CA ALA A 227 12.74 -4.11 -4.55
C ALA A 227 13.15 -2.95 -5.47
N TYR A 228 13.47 -1.81 -4.86
CA TYR A 228 14.07 -0.69 -5.59
C TYR A 228 15.52 -1.03 -5.95
N SER A 229 15.81 -1.15 -7.24
CA SER A 229 17.18 -1.25 -7.74
C SER A 229 17.45 -0.17 -8.77
N VAL A 230 18.64 0.45 -8.71
CA VAL A 230 19.06 1.41 -9.72
C VAL A 230 19.59 0.62 -10.90
N CYS A 231 18.95 0.72 -12.06
CA CYS A 231 19.53 0.17 -13.26
C CYS A 231 20.70 1.09 -13.64
N HIS A 232 21.94 0.62 -13.50
CA HIS A 232 23.05 1.31 -14.14
C HIS A 232 22.81 1.21 -15.65
N GLU A 233 22.58 2.34 -16.31
CA GLU A 233 22.72 2.40 -17.75
C GLU A 233 24.12 1.89 -18.08
N VAL A 234 24.18 0.75 -18.76
CA VAL A 234 25.41 0.31 -19.40
C VAL A 234 25.72 1.39 -20.43
N ASN A 235 26.72 2.22 -20.16
CA ASN A 235 27.30 3.13 -21.15
C ASN A 235 27.75 2.29 -22.33
N ILE A 236 26.91 2.17 -23.36
CA ILE A 236 27.31 1.62 -24.65
C ILE A 236 28.24 2.69 -25.25
N PRO A 237 29.54 2.39 -25.47
CA PRO A 237 30.43 3.33 -26.13
C PRO A 237 29.84 3.63 -27.50
N LYS A 238 29.59 4.90 -27.81
CA LYS A 238 29.35 5.31 -29.19
C LYS A 238 30.64 5.02 -29.95
N GLY A 239 30.56 4.07 -30.87
CA GLY A 239 31.64 3.73 -31.80
C GLY A 239 31.96 4.88 -32.76
#